data_AF-K9ZKX5-F1
#
_entry.id   AF-K9ZKX5-F1
#
_cell.length_a   1.000
_cell.length_b   1.000
_cell.length_c   1.000
_cell.angle_alpha   90.00
_cell.angle_beta   90.00
_cell.angle_gamma   90.00
#
_symmetry.space_group_name_H-M   'P 1'
#
loop_
_entity.id
_entity.type
_entity.pdbx_description
1 polymer ?
#
loop_
_entity_poly.entity_id
_entity_poly.type
_entity_poly.pdbx_seq_one_letter_code
_entity_poly.pdbx_strand_id
1 'polypeptide(L)'
;MLSGIKQKAIVGKDGKIELSTTELPPGTVVEVIILVESPIAEDETTYLLKSEANKKHLLKAMENVDKGNLVYVDLDEYEKSSI
;
A
#
# COMPACT_ATOMS: atom_id res chain seq x y z
N MET A 1 -19.69 -5.50 -26.19
CA MET A 1 -20.23 -6.08 -24.94
C MET A 1 -19.42 -5.52 -23.79
N LEU A 2 -20.07 -5.12 -22.70
CA LEU A 2 -19.37 -4.71 -21.49
C LEU A 2 -18.71 -5.95 -20.88
N SER A 3 -17.37 -5.97 -20.79
CA SER A 3 -16.61 -7.13 -20.32
C SER A 3 -16.31 -7.11 -18.82
N GLY A 4 -16.55 -5.97 -18.15
CA GLY A 4 -16.35 -5.82 -16.72
C GLY A 4 -16.60 -4.37 -16.26
N ILE A 5 -16.84 -4.20 -14.96
CA ILE A 5 -17.04 -2.89 -14.32
C ILE A 5 -16.00 -2.78 -13.20
N LYS A 6 -15.16 -1.73 -13.25
CA LYS A 6 -14.25 -1.39 -12.15
C LYS A 6 -14.71 -0.08 -11.53
N GLN A 7 -15.20 -0.15 -10.29
CA GLN A 7 -15.68 1.00 -9.55
C GLN A 7 -15.09 1.05 -8.13
N LYS A 8 -14.90 2.26 -7.59
CA LYS A 8 -14.65 2.45 -6.17
C LYS A 8 -15.98 2.51 -5.44
N ALA A 9 -16.11 1.76 -4.37
CA ALA A 9 -17.28 1.78 -3.50
C ALA A 9 -16.85 1.88 -2.04
N ILE A 10 -17.62 2.61 -1.25
CA ILE A 10 -17.44 2.71 0.19
C ILE A 10 -18.33 1.66 0.84
N VAL A 11 -17.79 0.94 1.83
CA VAL A 11 -18.57 -0.01 2.62
C VAL A 11 -19.57 0.77 3.47
N GLY A 12 -20.86 0.56 3.21
CA GLY A 12 -21.96 1.20 3.92
C GLY A 12 -22.24 0.57 5.28
N LYS A 13 -23.36 0.99 5.89
CA LYS A 13 -23.84 0.40 7.15
C LYS A 13 -24.05 -1.11 6.98
N ASP A 14 -23.75 -1.86 8.03
CA ASP A 14 -23.87 -3.32 8.08
C ASP A 14 -22.98 -4.07 7.07
N GLY A 15 -21.91 -3.44 6.56
CA GLY A 15 -20.95 -4.08 5.66
C GLY A 15 -21.43 -4.20 4.20
N LYS A 16 -22.53 -3.53 3.83
CA LYS A 16 -23.09 -3.60 2.48
C LYS A 16 -22.27 -2.78 1.49
N ILE A 17 -22.06 -3.32 0.30
CA ILE A 17 -21.39 -2.65 -0.82
C ILE A 17 -22.41 -2.52 -1.94
N GLU A 18 -22.65 -1.29 -2.40
CA GLU A 18 -23.60 -1.00 -3.48
C GLU A 18 -22.84 -0.73 -4.78
N LEU A 19 -23.33 -1.31 -5.88
CA LEU A 19 -22.84 -1.02 -7.22
C LEU A 19 -23.68 0.11 -7.81
N SER A 20 -23.04 1.19 -8.23
CA SER A 20 -23.74 2.32 -8.86
C SER A 20 -24.12 1.92 -10.29
N THR A 21 -25.39 2.15 -10.64
CA THR A 21 -26.03 1.91 -11.96
C THR A 21 -25.25 1.00 -12.91
N THR A 22 -25.50 -0.30 -12.85
CA THR A 22 -24.92 -1.25 -13.80
C THR A 22 -25.81 -1.36 -15.03
N GLU A 23 -25.25 -1.20 -16.23
CA GLU A 23 -25.97 -1.43 -17.50
C GLU A 23 -26.13 -2.93 -17.82
N LEU A 24 -26.25 -3.77 -16.79
CA LEU A 24 -26.30 -5.21 -16.92
C LEU A 24 -27.76 -5.69 -17.04
N PRO A 25 -28.12 -6.40 -18.12
CA PRO A 25 -29.47 -6.94 -18.27
C PRO A 25 -29.83 -7.94 -17.15
N PRO A 26 -31.11 -8.06 -16.78
CA PRO A 26 -31.57 -9.09 -15.83
C PRO A 26 -31.16 -10.51 -16.28
N GLY A 27 -30.69 -11.32 -15.33
CA GLY A 27 -30.24 -12.70 -15.59
C GLY A 27 -28.78 -12.83 -16.04
N THR A 28 -28.03 -11.72 -16.14
CA THR A 28 -26.60 -11.76 -16.44
C THR A 28 -25.81 -12.37 -15.27
N VAL A 29 -25.03 -13.42 -15.54
CA VAL A 29 -24.10 -14.00 -14.56
C VAL A 29 -22.87 -13.11 -14.45
N VAL A 30 -22.46 -12.77 -13.23
CA VAL A 30 -21.31 -11.89 -12.95
C VAL A 30 -20.38 -12.49 -11.90
N GLU A 31 -19.10 -12.15 -12.02
CA GLU A 31 -18.09 -12.39 -11.00
C GLU A 31 -17.83 -11.09 -10.22
N VAL A 32 -17.71 -11.18 -8.89
CA VAL A 32 -17.47 -10.03 -8.02
C VAL A 32 -16.08 -10.13 -7.41
N ILE A 33 -15.22 -9.14 -7.70
CA ILE A 33 -13.88 -9.03 -7.13
C ILE A 33 -13.83 -7.84 -6.18
N ILE A 34 -13.53 -8.08 -4.91
CA ILE A 34 -13.42 -7.04 -3.87
C ILE A 34 -11.94 -6.82 -3.57
N LEU A 35 -11.44 -5.62 -3.84
CA LEU A 35 -10.12 -5.18 -3.43
C LEU A 35 -10.26 -4.11 -2.36
N VAL A 36 -9.76 -4.40 -1.16
CA VAL A 36 -9.66 -3.41 -0.09
C VAL A 36 -8.51 -2.49 -0.43
N GLU A 37 -8.77 -1.18 -0.58
CA GLU A 37 -7.70 -0.21 -0.65
C GLU A 37 -6.91 -0.29 0.64
N SER A 38 -5.62 -0.66 0.55
CA SER A 38 -4.74 -0.52 1.71
C SER A 38 -4.80 0.93 2.17
N PRO A 39 -4.91 1.19 3.49
CA PRO A 39 -4.66 2.54 3.97
C PRO A 39 -3.35 2.99 3.35
N ILE A 40 -3.39 4.22 2.82
CA ILE A 40 -2.26 4.93 2.21
C ILE A 40 -0.99 4.49 2.93
N ALA A 41 0.03 4.06 2.16
CA ALA A 41 1.33 3.66 2.69
C ALA A 41 1.66 4.54 3.90
N GLU A 42 1.83 3.91 5.06
CA GLU A 42 1.98 4.63 6.33
C GLU A 42 3.01 5.73 6.11
N ASP A 43 2.64 6.99 6.38
CA ASP A 43 3.53 8.12 6.22
C ASP A 43 4.87 7.79 6.89
N GLU A 44 5.97 7.88 6.13
CA GLU A 44 7.26 7.36 6.58
C GLU A 44 7.71 8.03 7.88
N THR A 45 7.39 9.32 8.04
CA THR A 45 7.66 10.06 9.27
C THR A 45 6.86 9.48 10.44
N THR A 46 5.58 9.20 10.21
CA THR A 46 4.70 8.54 11.18
C THR A 46 5.25 7.18 11.58
N TYR A 47 5.70 6.35 10.63
CA TYR A 47 6.30 5.05 10.90
C TYR A 47 7.60 5.15 11.72
N LEU A 48 8.52 6.05 11.31
CA LEU A 48 9.81 6.24 11.97
C LEU A 48 9.66 6.78 13.40
N LEU A 49 8.60 7.53 13.69
CA LEU A 49 8.32 8.10 15.01
C LEU A 49 7.35 7.27 15.86
N LYS A 50 6.79 6.19 15.30
CA LYS A 50 5.75 5.37 15.94
C LYS A 50 6.17 4.68 17.24
N SER A 51 7.45 4.33 17.36
CA SER A 51 7.99 3.64 18.52
C SER A 51 9.31 4.25 18.99
N GLU A 52 9.61 4.11 20.28
CA GLU A 52 10.90 4.53 20.85
C GLU A 52 12.09 3.83 20.18
N ALA A 53 11.91 2.58 19.73
CA ALA A 53 12.95 1.86 19.01
C ALA A 53 13.21 2.48 17.63
N ASN A 54 12.16 2.74 16.85
CA ASN A 54 12.26 3.35 15.52
C ASN A 54 12.88 4.76 15.61
N LYS A 55 12.45 5.55 16.60
CA LYS A 55 12.99 6.88 16.84
C LYS A 55 14.47 6.85 17.16
N LYS A 56 14.92 5.91 18.00
CA LYS A 56 16.36 5.72 18.30
C LYS A 56 17.15 5.33 17.04
N HIS A 57 16.61 4.46 16.20
CA HIS A 57 17.25 4.10 14.93
C HIS A 57 17.39 5.31 14.00
N LEU A 58 16.34 6.13 13.87
CA LEU A 58 16.38 7.36 13.07
C LEU A 58 17.46 8.32 13.55
N LEU A 59 17.49 8.63 14.86
CA LEU A 59 18.50 9.52 15.43
C LEU A 59 19.92 8.98 15.25
N LYS A 60 20.11 7.67 15.36
CA LYS A 60 21.40 7.03 15.13
C LYS A 60 21.83 7.10 13.67
N ALA A 61 20.89 6.93 12.74
CA ALA A 61 21.16 7.06 11.31
C ALA A 61 21.60 8.49 10.96
N MET A 62 20.92 9.51 11.50
CA MET A 62 21.31 10.91 11.33
C MET A 62 22.72 11.18 11.87
N GLU A 63 23.05 10.69 13.07
CA GLU A 63 24.39 10.81 13.64
C GLU A 63 25.46 10.14 12.76
N ASN A 64 25.15 9.00 12.15
CA ASN A 64 26.07 8.31 11.25
C ASN A 64 26.33 9.13 9.97
N VAL A 65 25.30 9.78 9.42
CA VAL A 65 25.44 10.66 8.24
C VAL A 65 26.36 11.83 8.57
N ASP A 66 26.14 12.50 9.71
CA ASP A 66 26.96 13.65 10.14
C ASP A 66 28.44 13.27 10.34
N LYS A 67 28.70 12.04 10.76
CA LYS A 67 30.05 11.48 10.94
C LYS A 67 30.66 10.91 9.66
N GLY A 68 29.91 10.86 8.56
CA GLY A 68 30.35 10.24 7.30
C GLY A 68 30.41 8.70 7.35
N ASN A 69 29.77 8.07 8.35
CA ASN A 69 29.67 6.62 8.49
C ASN A 69 28.60 6.05 7.55
N LEU A 70 28.85 6.15 6.24
CA LEU A 70 27.92 5.71 5.18
C LEU A 70 28.39 4.38 4.58
N VAL A 71 27.43 3.50 4.30
CA VAL A 71 27.66 2.29 3.51
C VAL A 71 27.05 2.52 2.14
N TYR A 72 27.88 2.43 1.11
CA TYR A 72 27.41 2.49 -0.28
C TYR A 72 27.03 1.08 -0.71
N VAL A 73 25.83 0.96 -1.27
CA VAL A 73 25.30 -0.31 -1.77
C VAL A 73 25.01 -0.10 -3.25
N ASP A 74 25.58 -0.95 -4.08
CA ASP A 74 25.18 -1.08 -5.48
C ASP A 74 23.90 -1.91 -5.54
N LEU A 75 22.81 -1.28 -5.97
CA LEU A 75 21.50 -1.92 -6.04
C LEU A 75 21.46 -3.00 -7.13
N ASP A 76 22.19 -2.80 -8.23
CA ASP A 76 22.24 -3.74 -9.35
C ASP A 76 23.00 -5.03 -8.97
N GLU A 77 23.90 -4.96 -8.00
CA GLU A 77 24.59 -6.12 -7.43
C GLU A 77 23.73 -6.82 -6.37
N TYR A 78 23.08 -6.04 -5.50
CA TYR A 78 22.24 -6.56 -4.43
C TYR A 78 21.04 -7.38 -4.94
N GLU A 79 20.35 -6.90 -5.98
CA GLU A 79 19.19 -7.59 -6.56
C GLU A 79 19.56 -8.93 -7.21
N LYS A 80 20.78 -9.07 -7.76
CA LYS A 80 21.27 -10.33 -8.35
C LYS A 80 21.52 -11.41 -7.31
N SER A 81 21.80 -11.05 -6.07
CA SER A 81 22.06 -11.99 -4.97
C SER A 81 20.79 -12.52 -4.28
N SER A 82 19.63 -12.00 -4.65
CA SER A 82 18.33 -12.29 -4.03
C SER A 82 17.45 -13.27 -4.83
N ILE A 83 18.00 -13.90 -5.87
CA ILE A 83 17.36 -14.88 -6.77
C ILE A 83 18.19 -16.16 -6.77
#